data_AF-A0A928PH91-F1
#
_entry.id   AF-A0A928PH91-F1
#
_cell.length_a   1.000
_cell.length_b   1.000
_cell.length_c   1.000
_cell.angle_alpha   90.00
_cell.angle_beta   90.00
_cell.angle_gamma   90.00
#
_symmetry.space_group_name_H-M   'P 1'
#
loop_
_entity.id
_entity.type
_entity.pdbx_description
1 polymer ?
#
loop_
_entity_poly.entity_id
_entity_poly.type
_entity_poly.pdbx_seq_one_letter_code
_entity_poly.pdbx_strand_id
1 'polypeptide(L)'
;MSKASCTADTTADTDKDNSLDITDATRIQKYLAEIKDTDNVGEEIIRTSFNTQITSEKDDIIENHTFVPTNPQPPTDAPATTPTEPEIPTEKPITPQVTVNKVTFTNSLNWSGTISCYYWSDSNSSMTSWPGVAMQKSGTNEYGQTLYTFTVPDGANKIIFTNGSSQTVDISHKGGKVRYYAMDAKNGNNYNVATW
;
A
#
# COMPACT_ATOMS: atom_id res chain seq x y z
N MET A 1 31.37 -28.07 34.57
CA MET A 1 30.61 -26.81 34.40
C MET A 1 29.85 -26.92 33.10
N SER A 2 28.56 -27.24 33.17
CA SER A 2 27.69 -27.33 31.98
C SER A 2 27.35 -25.91 31.55
N LYS A 3 27.67 -25.52 30.32
CA LYS A 3 27.15 -24.27 29.75
C LYS A 3 25.63 -24.43 29.68
N ALA A 4 24.90 -23.45 30.21
CA ALA A 4 23.47 -23.35 29.98
C ALA A 4 23.28 -23.11 28.48
N SER A 5 22.86 -24.16 27.76
CA SER A 5 22.29 -23.99 26.43
C SER A 5 20.92 -23.37 26.67
N CYS A 6 20.85 -22.05 26.51
CA CYS A 6 19.59 -21.33 26.41
C CYS A 6 18.87 -21.87 25.17
N THR A 7 17.96 -22.82 25.35
CA THR A 7 16.94 -23.12 24.35
C THR A 7 16.03 -21.90 24.34
N ALA A 8 16.24 -21.01 23.38
CA ALA A 8 15.33 -19.91 23.17
C ALA A 8 13.95 -20.54 22.92
N ASP A 9 13.04 -20.33 23.85
CA ASP A 9 11.64 -20.74 23.75
C ASP A 9 10.99 -19.77 22.77
N THR A 10 11.27 -19.95 21.48
CA THR A 10 11.00 -18.93 20.47
C THR A 10 9.68 -19.23 19.79
N THR A 11 8.58 -18.88 20.46
CA THR A 11 7.26 -18.75 19.80
C THR A 11 7.27 -17.73 18.65
N ALA A 12 8.38 -16.99 18.47
CA ALA A 12 8.61 -16.01 17.42
C ALA A 12 9.52 -16.49 16.27
N ASP A 13 10.22 -17.61 16.43
CA ASP A 13 11.06 -18.23 15.38
C ASP A 13 10.16 -19.17 14.56
N THR A 14 9.68 -18.66 13.43
CA THR A 14 8.66 -19.31 12.62
C THR A 14 9.23 -20.25 11.57
N ASP A 15 10.52 -20.15 11.25
CA ASP A 15 11.20 -21.05 10.33
C ASP A 15 12.15 -22.05 11.01
N LYS A 16 12.34 -21.89 12.32
CA LYS A 16 13.12 -22.76 13.21
C LYS A 16 14.60 -22.77 12.85
N ASP A 17 15.12 -21.64 12.37
CA ASP A 17 16.53 -21.48 12.04
C ASP A 17 17.41 -21.07 13.24
N ASN A 18 16.80 -20.93 14.43
CA ASN A 18 17.43 -20.50 15.68
C ASN A 18 17.99 -19.06 15.64
N SER A 19 17.65 -18.30 14.60
CA SER A 19 17.81 -16.86 14.49
C SER A 19 16.47 -16.17 14.77
N LEU A 20 16.51 -14.86 14.94
CA LEU A 20 15.31 -14.04 14.93
C LEU A 20 15.55 -12.93 13.93
N ASP A 21 14.92 -13.02 12.77
CA ASP A 21 15.19 -12.12 11.66
C ASP A 21 13.92 -11.61 10.94
N ILE A 22 14.10 -10.92 9.82
CA ILE A 22 12.99 -10.33 9.05
C ILE A 22 12.15 -11.41 8.34
N THR A 23 12.69 -12.61 8.13
CA THR A 23 12.01 -13.77 7.57
C THR A 23 10.88 -14.18 8.50
N ASP A 24 11.14 -14.23 9.81
CA ASP A 24 10.13 -14.54 10.82
C ASP A 24 8.96 -13.57 10.83
N ALA A 25 9.27 -12.27 10.88
CA ALA A 25 8.26 -11.22 10.86
C ALA A 25 7.38 -11.29 9.60
N THR A 26 7.99 -11.61 8.45
CA THR A 26 7.29 -11.73 7.17
C THR A 26 6.37 -12.95 7.13
N ARG A 27 6.79 -14.08 7.69
CA ARG A 27 5.96 -15.29 7.81
C ARG A 27 4.74 -15.06 8.70
N ILE A 28 4.92 -14.38 9.84
CA ILE A 28 3.82 -14.01 10.74
C ILE A 28 2.81 -13.13 10.02
N GLN A 29 3.26 -12.10 9.29
CA GLN A 29 2.38 -11.20 8.54
C GLN A 29 1.58 -11.93 7.46
N LYS A 30 2.21 -12.85 6.71
CA LYS A 30 1.51 -13.64 5.68
C LYS A 30 0.47 -14.58 6.28
N TYR A 31 0.77 -15.22 7.41
CA TYR A 31 -0.18 -16.07 8.14
C TYR A 31 -1.43 -15.27 8.55
N LEU A 32 -1.25 -14.08 9.14
CA LEU A 32 -2.36 -13.19 9.51
C LEU A 32 -3.16 -12.70 8.29
N ALA A 33 -2.54 -12.62 7.12
CA ALA A 33 -3.18 -12.18 5.88
C ALA A 33 -3.84 -13.32 5.07
N GLU A 34 -3.81 -14.56 5.55
CA GLU A 34 -4.36 -15.77 4.88
C GLU A 34 -3.86 -15.98 3.44
N ILE A 35 -2.63 -15.53 3.14
CA ILE A 35 -2.02 -15.73 1.82
C ILE A 35 -1.56 -17.18 1.72
N LYS A 36 -2.18 -17.93 0.80
CA LYS A 36 -1.72 -19.28 0.42
C LYS A 36 -0.48 -19.11 -0.46
N ASP A 37 0.60 -19.80 -0.13
CA ASP A 37 1.96 -19.75 -0.72
C ASP A 37 2.99 -18.96 0.14
N THR A 38 3.49 -19.63 1.19
CA THR A 38 4.50 -19.09 2.13
C THR A 38 5.93 -19.48 1.78
N ASP A 39 6.13 -20.34 0.79
CA ASP A 39 7.39 -21.09 0.61
C ASP A 39 8.54 -20.25 0.05
N ASN A 40 8.26 -19.05 -0.47
CA ASN A 40 9.26 -18.17 -1.09
C ASN A 40 9.64 -16.96 -0.20
N VAL A 41 9.39 -17.01 1.11
CA VAL A 41 9.88 -15.96 2.03
C VAL A 41 11.36 -16.21 2.30
N GLY A 42 12.21 -15.23 1.98
CA GLY A 42 13.66 -15.33 2.15
C GLY A 42 14.43 -15.84 0.93
N GLU A 43 13.74 -16.28 -0.14
CA GLU A 43 14.41 -16.67 -1.38
C GLU A 43 14.68 -15.47 -2.30
N GLU A 44 15.94 -15.30 -2.70
CA GLU A 44 16.32 -14.39 -3.78
C GLU A 44 15.76 -14.92 -5.11
N ILE A 45 14.59 -14.42 -5.52
CA ILE A 45 14.07 -14.72 -6.85
C ILE A 45 14.90 -13.95 -7.87
N ILE A 46 15.97 -14.57 -8.37
CA ILE A 46 16.62 -14.14 -9.62
C ILE A 46 15.58 -14.35 -10.74
N ARG A 47 14.85 -13.28 -11.08
CA ARG A 47 13.92 -13.29 -12.21
C ARG A 47 14.72 -13.27 -13.52
N THR A 48 15.13 -14.43 -13.98
CA THR A 48 15.80 -14.60 -15.28
C THR A 48 14.80 -14.45 -16.42
N SER A 49 14.35 -13.22 -16.70
CA SER A 49 13.96 -12.72 -18.04
C SER A 49 13.22 -11.36 -17.98
N PHE A 50 13.95 -10.29 -17.64
CA PHE A 50 13.77 -9.03 -18.36
C PHE A 50 15.17 -8.62 -18.85
N ASN A 51 15.35 -8.70 -20.16
CA ASN A 51 16.59 -8.35 -20.83
C ASN A 51 16.72 -6.82 -20.80
N THR A 52 17.30 -6.28 -19.74
CA THR A 52 17.90 -4.94 -19.75
C THR A 52 19.37 -5.17 -19.49
N GLN A 53 20.19 -4.93 -20.53
CA GLN A 53 21.63 -4.93 -20.39
C GLN A 53 22.01 -3.93 -19.31
N ILE A 54 22.38 -4.43 -18.12
CA ILE A 54 23.13 -3.65 -17.16
C ILE A 54 24.58 -3.76 -17.60
N THR A 55 25.01 -2.75 -18.35
CA THR A 55 26.42 -2.47 -18.54
C THR A 55 27.00 -2.10 -17.18
N SER A 56 28.04 -2.83 -16.77
CA SER A 56 28.90 -2.50 -15.64
C SER A 56 29.45 -1.09 -15.81
N GLU A 57 28.89 -0.14 -15.07
CA GLU A 57 29.61 1.06 -14.66
C GLU A 57 29.77 0.98 -13.14
N LYS A 58 30.99 0.60 -12.80
CA LYS A 58 31.61 0.79 -11.50
C LYS A 58 31.66 2.30 -11.27
N ASP A 59 31.00 2.80 -10.23
CA ASP A 59 31.49 3.78 -9.26
C ASP A 59 30.31 4.35 -8.43
N ASP A 60 30.52 4.38 -7.11
CA ASP A 60 29.87 5.18 -6.05
C ASP A 60 28.34 4.96 -5.84
N ILE A 61 27.80 4.45 -4.71
CA ILE A 61 28.09 4.71 -3.29
C ILE A 61 27.55 3.50 -2.50
N ILE A 62 28.45 2.71 -1.90
CA ILE A 62 28.14 1.78 -0.80
C ILE A 62 28.62 2.48 0.46
N GLU A 63 27.73 3.08 1.24
CA GLU A 63 28.07 3.44 2.62
C GLU A 63 27.80 2.23 3.50
N ASN A 64 28.81 1.36 3.57
CA ASN A 64 28.87 0.24 4.50
C ASN A 64 29.03 0.84 5.90
N HIS A 65 27.92 1.06 6.62
CA HIS A 65 27.98 1.48 8.02
C HIS A 65 28.48 0.29 8.85
N THR A 66 29.80 0.21 8.96
CA THR A 66 30.49 -0.76 9.79
C THR A 66 30.40 -0.24 11.22
N PHE A 67 29.60 -0.90 12.08
CA PHE A 67 29.60 -0.60 13.50
C PHE A 67 30.97 -0.95 14.08
N VAL A 68 31.73 0.07 14.49
CA VAL A 68 32.97 -0.11 15.24
C VAL A 68 32.57 -0.47 16.68
N PRO A 69 33.05 -1.58 17.27
CA PRO A 69 32.74 -1.89 18.66
C PRO A 69 33.46 -0.87 19.57
N THR A 70 32.69 -0.04 20.26
CA THR A 70 33.22 0.89 21.26
C THR A 70 33.67 0.11 22.49
N ASN A 71 34.96 0.16 22.81
CA ASN A 71 35.54 -0.43 24.01
C ASN A 71 34.95 0.24 25.27
N PRO A 72 34.46 -0.49 26.30
CA PRO A 72 33.89 0.11 27.50
C PRO A 72 34.96 0.84 28.33
N GLN A 73 34.73 2.11 28.66
CA GLN A 73 35.52 2.83 29.65
C GLN A 73 35.03 2.45 31.07
N PRO A 74 35.92 2.25 32.07
CA PRO A 74 35.49 1.90 33.42
C PRO A 74 34.72 3.07 34.08
N PRO A 75 33.71 2.77 34.93
CA PRO A 75 32.88 3.81 35.54
C PRO A 75 33.63 4.51 36.68
N THR A 76 33.58 5.84 36.69
CA THR A 76 33.91 6.67 37.85
C THR A 76 32.67 6.76 38.74
N ASP A 77 32.84 6.42 40.02
CA ASP A 77 31.79 6.39 41.05
C ASP A 77 31.03 7.72 41.17
N ALA A 78 29.69 7.65 41.10
CA ALA A 78 28.79 8.71 41.57
C ALA A 78 27.68 8.09 42.46
N PRO A 79 27.26 8.77 43.55
CA PRO A 79 26.43 8.16 44.60
C PRO A 79 25.00 7.81 44.17
N ALA A 80 24.51 6.67 44.67
CA ALA A 80 23.20 6.10 44.40
C ALA A 80 22.04 7.02 44.83
N THR A 81 21.20 7.41 43.88
CA THR A 81 19.82 7.81 44.13
C THR A 81 18.89 6.69 43.68
N THR A 82 18.01 6.25 44.59
CA THR A 82 16.91 5.31 44.33
C THR A 82 16.10 5.74 43.10
N PRO A 83 15.90 4.87 42.09
CA PRO A 83 15.06 5.18 40.94
C PRO A 83 13.58 5.23 41.35
N THR A 84 12.92 6.35 41.10
CA THR A 84 11.46 6.40 40.97
C THR A 84 11.11 5.72 39.64
N GLU A 85 10.25 4.71 39.70
CA GLU A 85 9.74 4.00 38.52
C GLU A 85 9.03 4.98 37.56
N PRO A 86 9.45 5.08 36.30
CA PRO A 86 8.75 5.90 35.32
C PRO A 86 7.42 5.23 34.98
N GLU A 87 6.30 5.92 35.22
CA GLU A 87 5.00 5.52 34.68
C GLU A 87 5.07 5.56 33.15
N ILE A 88 5.08 4.38 32.51
CA ILE A 88 4.98 4.25 31.05
C ILE A 88 3.54 4.56 30.65
N PRO A 89 3.29 5.56 29.77
CA PRO A 89 1.97 5.76 29.17
C PRO A 89 1.62 4.51 28.36
N THR A 90 0.54 3.82 28.73
CA THR A 90 0.02 2.70 27.95
C THR A 90 -0.76 3.24 26.75
N GLU A 91 -0.06 3.65 25.71
CA GLU A 91 -0.68 4.01 24.43
C GLU A 91 -0.81 2.75 23.57
N LYS A 92 -2.06 2.32 23.30
CA LYS A 92 -2.33 1.21 22.36
C LYS A 92 -1.68 1.52 21.00
N PRO A 93 -1.10 0.54 20.30
CA PRO A 93 -0.62 0.75 18.93
C PRO A 93 -1.77 1.20 18.02
N ILE A 94 -1.75 2.48 17.63
CA ILE A 94 -2.56 3.01 16.54
C ILE A 94 -1.79 2.78 15.24
N THR A 95 -2.08 1.65 14.57
CA THR A 95 -1.68 1.46 13.17
C THR A 95 -2.32 2.59 12.36
N PRO A 96 -1.56 3.43 11.62
CA PRO A 96 -2.18 4.40 10.73
C PRO A 96 -3.05 3.63 9.73
N GLN A 97 -4.37 3.83 9.80
CA GLN A 97 -5.32 3.29 8.85
C GLN A 97 -5.07 4.01 7.51
N VAL A 98 -4.21 3.45 6.66
CA VAL A 98 -4.01 3.96 5.30
C VAL A 98 -5.34 3.75 4.56
N THR A 99 -6.14 4.80 4.47
CA THR A 99 -7.43 4.73 3.77
C THR A 99 -7.15 4.69 2.29
N VAL A 100 -7.33 3.51 1.67
CA VAL A 100 -7.15 3.37 0.22
C VAL A 100 -8.39 3.92 -0.48
N ASN A 101 -8.26 5.10 -1.09
CA ASN A 101 -9.28 5.75 -1.89
C ASN A 101 -9.33 5.14 -3.29
N LYS A 102 -9.95 3.96 -3.44
CA LYS A 102 -10.02 3.23 -4.72
C LYS A 102 -11.43 3.27 -5.30
N VAL A 103 -11.58 3.82 -6.48
CA VAL A 103 -12.83 3.78 -7.23
C VAL A 103 -12.78 2.72 -8.32
N THR A 104 -13.90 2.03 -8.50
CA THR A 104 -14.12 1.12 -9.64
C THR A 104 -15.28 1.65 -10.46
N PHE A 105 -15.13 1.73 -11.77
CA PHE A 105 -16.17 2.13 -12.70
C PHE A 105 -16.49 0.97 -13.65
N THR A 106 -17.74 0.55 -13.66
CA THR A 106 -18.28 -0.39 -14.64
C THR A 106 -18.78 0.40 -15.85
N ASN A 107 -18.20 0.16 -17.02
CA ASN A 107 -18.63 0.75 -18.27
C ASN A 107 -19.88 0.04 -18.80
N SER A 108 -21.00 0.20 -18.08
CA SER A 108 -22.30 -0.40 -18.36
C SER A 108 -22.93 0.06 -19.68
N LEU A 109 -22.56 1.26 -20.14
CA LEU A 109 -23.07 1.88 -21.35
C LEU A 109 -22.15 1.68 -22.56
N ASN A 110 -21.11 0.84 -22.43
CA ASN A 110 -20.17 0.50 -23.49
C ASN A 110 -19.53 1.71 -24.18
N TRP A 111 -19.16 2.73 -23.42
CA TRP A 111 -18.41 3.88 -23.93
C TRP A 111 -17.12 3.40 -24.61
N SER A 112 -16.87 3.90 -25.81
CA SER A 112 -15.65 3.61 -26.57
C SER A 112 -14.47 4.45 -26.08
N GLY A 113 -13.25 4.07 -26.45
CA GLY A 113 -12.04 4.84 -26.13
C GLY A 113 -11.57 4.69 -24.68
N THR A 114 -10.78 5.66 -24.23
CA THR A 114 -10.08 5.60 -22.93
C THR A 114 -10.97 6.13 -21.82
N ILE A 115 -11.35 5.27 -20.88
CA ILE A 115 -12.03 5.69 -19.66
C ILE A 115 -11.04 6.39 -18.73
N SER A 116 -11.36 7.61 -18.34
CA SER A 116 -10.56 8.47 -17.48
C SER A 116 -11.37 8.91 -16.25
N CYS A 117 -10.65 9.15 -15.15
CA CYS A 117 -11.19 9.74 -13.93
C CYS A 117 -10.69 11.19 -13.82
N TYR A 118 -11.61 12.14 -13.93
CA TYR A 118 -11.36 13.54 -13.61
C TYR A 118 -11.71 13.75 -12.13
N TYR A 119 -10.84 14.38 -11.35
CA TYR A 119 -11.00 14.55 -9.90
C TYR A 119 -10.58 15.94 -9.46
N TRP A 120 -11.29 16.48 -8.48
CA TRP A 120 -11.00 17.79 -7.91
C TRP A 120 -11.52 17.87 -6.48
N SER A 121 -11.32 19.02 -5.85
CA SER A 121 -11.93 19.33 -4.57
C SER A 121 -12.68 20.65 -4.61
N ASP A 122 -13.65 20.83 -3.72
CA ASP A 122 -14.34 22.12 -3.55
C ASP A 122 -13.34 23.26 -3.23
N SER A 123 -12.21 22.94 -2.58
CA SER A 123 -11.11 23.88 -2.27
C SER A 123 -10.08 24.06 -3.38
N ASN A 124 -10.02 23.14 -4.35
CA ASN A 124 -9.05 23.16 -5.45
C ASN A 124 -9.64 22.49 -6.69
N SER A 125 -10.07 23.32 -7.64
CA SER A 125 -10.65 22.89 -8.92
C SER A 125 -9.61 22.48 -9.97
N SER A 126 -8.32 22.64 -9.70
CA SER A 126 -7.22 22.42 -10.65
C SER A 126 -6.33 21.22 -10.29
N MET A 127 -6.85 20.26 -9.52
CA MET A 127 -6.10 19.06 -9.12
C MET A 127 -5.78 18.13 -10.30
N THR A 128 -6.56 18.19 -11.37
CA THR A 128 -6.30 17.50 -12.63
C THR A 128 -6.79 18.34 -13.79
N SER A 129 -6.24 18.13 -14.98
CA SER A 129 -6.75 18.71 -16.22
C SER A 129 -7.77 17.78 -16.87
N TRP A 130 -8.76 18.35 -17.54
CA TRP A 130 -9.72 17.58 -18.36
C TRP A 130 -8.99 16.84 -19.51
N PRO A 131 -9.33 15.57 -19.82
CA PRO A 131 -10.42 14.73 -19.31
C PRO A 131 -10.09 13.89 -18.06
N GLY A 132 -9.01 14.23 -17.34
CA GLY A 132 -8.54 13.49 -16.19
C GLY A 132 -7.48 12.45 -16.52
N VAL A 133 -7.30 11.49 -15.62
CA VAL A 133 -6.27 10.45 -15.73
C VAL A 133 -6.89 9.14 -16.19
N ALA A 134 -6.27 8.47 -17.16
CA ALA A 134 -6.73 7.18 -17.65
C ALA A 134 -6.81 6.14 -16.52
N MET A 135 -7.94 5.44 -16.46
CA MET A 135 -8.17 4.39 -15.48
C MET A 135 -7.61 3.05 -15.95
N GLN A 136 -7.23 2.19 -15.00
CA GLN A 136 -6.69 0.87 -15.32
C GLN A 136 -7.80 -0.16 -15.51
N LYS A 137 -7.83 -0.87 -16.63
CA LYS A 137 -8.77 -1.98 -16.85
C LYS A 137 -8.49 -3.09 -15.84
N SER A 138 -9.49 -3.45 -15.05
CA SER A 138 -9.36 -4.46 -13.98
C SER A 138 -10.06 -5.78 -14.27
N GLY A 139 -10.94 -5.83 -15.28
CA GLY A 139 -11.63 -7.07 -15.67
C GLY A 139 -12.93 -6.82 -16.42
N THR A 140 -13.77 -7.86 -16.47
CA THR A 140 -15.09 -7.86 -17.09
C THR A 140 -16.07 -8.60 -16.16
N ASN A 141 -17.28 -8.09 -15.96
CA ASN A 141 -18.29 -8.78 -15.13
C ASN A 141 -19.05 -9.85 -15.92
N GLU A 142 -19.96 -10.56 -15.25
CA GLU A 142 -20.83 -11.59 -15.83
C GLU A 142 -21.76 -11.06 -16.94
N TYR A 143 -21.99 -9.75 -17.02
CA TYR A 143 -22.77 -9.08 -18.06
C TYR A 143 -21.93 -8.65 -19.27
N GLY A 144 -20.64 -9.01 -19.33
CA GLY A 144 -19.74 -8.63 -20.42
C GLY A 144 -19.26 -7.17 -20.37
N GLN A 145 -19.53 -6.44 -19.28
CA GLN A 145 -19.16 -5.03 -19.13
C GLN A 145 -17.74 -4.92 -18.56
N THR A 146 -16.95 -3.99 -19.10
CA THR A 146 -15.57 -3.78 -18.65
C THR A 146 -15.51 -2.96 -17.36
N LEU A 147 -14.67 -3.37 -16.41
CA LEU A 147 -14.41 -2.66 -15.17
C LEU A 147 -13.06 -1.92 -15.27
N TYR A 148 -13.05 -0.69 -14.75
CA TYR A 148 -11.90 0.17 -14.67
C TYR A 148 -11.66 0.59 -13.22
N THR A 149 -10.42 0.67 -12.78
CA THR A 149 -10.05 1.06 -11.42
C THR A 149 -9.08 2.23 -11.40
N PHE A 150 -9.21 3.06 -10.38
CA PHE A 150 -8.34 4.21 -10.16
C PHE A 150 -8.20 4.49 -8.66
N THR A 151 -7.01 4.91 -8.24
CA THR A 151 -6.78 5.38 -6.87
C THR A 151 -6.89 6.90 -6.88
N VAL A 152 -7.92 7.43 -6.23
CA VAL A 152 -8.16 8.86 -6.12
C VAL A 152 -7.13 9.47 -5.16
N PRO A 153 -6.39 10.52 -5.56
CA PRO A 153 -5.44 11.18 -4.66
C PRO A 153 -6.13 11.77 -3.44
N ASP A 154 -5.41 11.82 -2.32
CA ASP A 154 -5.91 12.45 -1.11
C ASP A 154 -6.26 13.93 -1.35
N GLY A 155 -7.29 14.39 -0.65
CA GLY A 155 -7.83 15.74 -0.78
C GLY A 155 -8.87 15.91 -1.89
N ALA A 156 -8.94 15.01 -2.88
CA ALA A 156 -10.01 15.06 -3.88
C ALA A 156 -11.33 14.54 -3.30
N ASN A 157 -12.40 15.33 -3.43
CA ASN A 157 -13.73 15.00 -2.90
C ASN A 157 -14.83 14.99 -3.98
N LYS A 158 -14.46 15.27 -5.24
CA LYS A 158 -15.32 15.18 -6.41
C LYS A 158 -14.63 14.40 -7.51
N ILE A 159 -15.41 13.57 -8.23
CA ILE A 159 -14.93 12.82 -9.39
C ILE A 159 -15.98 12.84 -10.52
N ILE A 160 -15.50 12.69 -11.76
CA ILE A 160 -16.28 12.42 -12.96
C ILE A 160 -15.59 11.28 -13.73
N PHE A 161 -16.37 10.30 -14.19
CA PHE A 161 -15.88 9.32 -15.16
C PHE A 161 -16.21 9.78 -16.58
N THR A 162 -15.24 9.73 -17.48
CA THR A 162 -15.42 10.20 -18.86
C THR A 162 -14.59 9.39 -19.85
N ASN A 163 -15.03 9.33 -21.11
CA ASN A 163 -14.21 8.87 -22.23
C ASN A 163 -13.77 10.03 -23.15
N GLY A 164 -13.92 11.28 -22.70
CA GLY A 164 -13.69 12.50 -23.50
C GLY A 164 -14.89 12.95 -24.34
N SER A 165 -15.82 12.06 -24.68
CA SER A 165 -17.04 12.39 -25.46
C SER A 165 -18.33 12.26 -24.63
N SER A 166 -18.36 11.35 -23.68
CA SER A 166 -19.41 11.08 -22.71
C SER A 166 -18.83 11.22 -21.31
N GLN A 167 -19.67 11.64 -20.37
CA GLN A 167 -19.26 11.82 -18.98
C GLN A 167 -20.41 11.57 -18.01
N THR A 168 -20.08 11.24 -16.76
CA THR A 168 -21.03 11.19 -15.67
C THR A 168 -21.39 12.59 -15.18
N VAL A 169 -22.45 12.68 -14.37
CA VAL A 169 -22.65 13.81 -13.45
C VAL A 169 -21.50 13.89 -12.45
N ASP A 170 -21.38 15.03 -11.78
CA ASP A 170 -20.47 15.23 -10.65
C ASP A 170 -20.79 14.24 -9.53
N ILE A 171 -19.79 13.47 -9.11
CA ILE A 171 -19.93 12.48 -8.06
C ILE A 171 -19.18 12.97 -6.84
N SER A 172 -19.85 13.02 -5.68
CA SER A 172 -19.17 13.29 -4.41
C SER A 172 -18.45 12.02 -3.92
N HIS A 173 -17.14 12.11 -3.74
CA HIS A 173 -16.30 11.04 -3.24
C HIS A 173 -15.88 11.36 -1.79
N LYS A 174 -16.19 10.45 -0.86
CA LYS A 174 -15.89 10.61 0.58
C LYS A 174 -14.69 9.78 1.03
N GLY A 175 -13.85 9.35 0.09
CA GLY A 175 -12.77 8.41 0.33
C GLY A 175 -13.24 6.95 0.36
N GLY A 176 -12.29 6.05 0.59
CA GLY A 176 -12.52 4.60 0.68
C GLY A 176 -12.69 3.90 -0.67
N LYS A 177 -13.22 2.67 -0.62
CA LYS A 177 -13.40 1.81 -1.79
C LYS A 177 -14.86 1.86 -2.25
N VAL A 178 -15.11 2.39 -3.45
CA VAL A 178 -16.48 2.52 -3.99
C VAL A 178 -16.53 2.02 -5.42
N ARG A 179 -17.62 1.33 -5.78
CA ARG A 179 -17.88 0.86 -7.14
C ARG A 179 -19.07 1.62 -7.73
N TYR A 180 -18.93 2.08 -8.96
CA TYR A 180 -19.92 2.86 -9.69
C TYR A 180 -20.24 2.20 -11.03
N TYR A 181 -21.42 2.49 -11.56
CA TYR A 181 -21.76 2.23 -12.96
C TYR A 181 -22.59 3.40 -13.51
N ALA A 182 -22.47 3.66 -14.81
CA ALA A 182 -23.29 4.67 -15.47
C ALA A 182 -24.69 4.13 -15.76
N MET A 183 -25.70 4.97 -15.58
CA MET A 183 -27.09 4.67 -15.90
C MET A 183 -27.49 5.36 -17.20
N ASP A 184 -28.43 4.79 -17.94
CA ASP A 184 -29.00 5.44 -19.13
C ASP A 184 -29.70 6.77 -18.80
N ALA A 185 -30.20 6.91 -17.56
CA ALA A 185 -30.78 8.14 -17.06
C ALA A 185 -29.74 9.28 -17.02
N LYS A 186 -30.10 10.45 -17.54
CA LYS A 186 -29.22 11.62 -17.62
C LYS A 186 -29.72 12.79 -16.78
N ASN A 187 -28.79 13.64 -16.37
CA ASN A 187 -29.06 15.00 -15.93
C ASN A 187 -28.41 15.96 -16.94
N GLY A 188 -29.22 16.60 -17.78
CA GLY A 188 -28.74 17.30 -18.97
C GLY A 188 -28.04 16.33 -19.92
N ASN A 189 -26.79 16.62 -20.29
CA ASN A 189 -25.99 15.76 -21.17
C ASN A 189 -25.20 14.68 -20.43
N ASN A 190 -25.17 14.72 -19.09
CA ASN A 190 -24.31 13.89 -18.27
C ASN A 190 -25.07 12.67 -17.74
N TYR A 191 -24.42 11.50 -17.73
CA TYR A 191 -25.02 10.25 -17.26
C TYR A 191 -25.06 10.20 -15.73
N ASN A 192 -26.21 9.81 -15.17
CA ASN A 192 -26.30 9.55 -13.74
C ASN A 192 -25.52 8.28 -13.38
N VAL A 193 -25.15 8.15 -12.10
CA VAL A 193 -24.43 6.98 -11.59
C VAL A 193 -25.15 6.32 -10.42
N ALA A 194 -24.91 5.04 -10.25
CA ALA A 194 -25.31 4.27 -9.08
C ALA A 194 -24.15 3.38 -8.59
N THR A 195 -24.27 2.86 -7.37
CA THR A 195 -23.26 2.03 -6.70
C THR A 195 -23.74 0.59 -6.52
N TRP A 196 -22.81 -0.35 -6.34
CA TRP A 196 -23.08 -1.78 -6.11
C TRP A 196 -21.98 -2.45 -5.29
#